data_AF-A0A3G2JF22-F1
#
_entry.id   AF-A0A3G2JF22-F1
#
_cell.length_a   1.000
_cell.length_b   1.000
_cell.length_c   1.000
_cell.angle_alpha   90.00
_cell.angle_beta   90.00
_cell.angle_gamma   90.00
#
_symmetry.space_group_name_H-M   'P 1'
#
loop_
_entity.id
_entity.type
_entity.pdbx_description
1 polymer ?
#
loop_
_entity_poly.entity_id
_entity_poly.type
_entity_poly.pdbx_seq_one_letter_code
_entity_poly.pdbx_strand_id
1 'polypeptide(L)'
;MEPRSAAAVGRDFPYTAKTLCYIEVAEDGTVSHGVDAGAYERARSGESRLFAVWPGSWRSDLFVIDDLDEYARAHGLLHDQQRTGLADHEHAVRWTLDPSEKKPMGSYITVRVHLDCGCAINDLDAFAKQMRAQQGWDIATTGGWGGSTTSGTYMRVRRKSLDS
;
A
#
# COMPACT_ATOMS: atom_id res chain seq x y z
N MET A 1 -29.11 -4.51 11.82
CA MET A 1 -28.48 -5.25 10.72
C MET A 1 -27.02 -4.89 10.74
N GLU A 2 -26.12 -5.84 10.91
CA GLU A 2 -24.68 -5.56 10.92
C GLU A 2 -24.15 -5.52 9.48
N PRO A 3 -23.30 -4.53 9.14
CA PRO A 3 -22.68 -4.46 7.83
C PRO A 3 -21.69 -5.61 7.63
N ARG A 4 -21.64 -6.15 6.41
CA ARG A 4 -20.74 -7.24 6.04
C ARG A 4 -19.34 -6.70 5.75
N SER A 5 -18.29 -7.48 5.99
CA SER A 5 -16.92 -7.08 5.60
C SER A 5 -16.75 -7.20 4.08
N ALA A 6 -16.19 -6.17 3.42
CA ALA A 6 -15.81 -6.23 2.01
C ALA A 6 -14.57 -7.13 1.83
N ALA A 7 -13.60 -7.04 2.73
CA ALA A 7 -12.41 -7.90 2.72
C ALA A 7 -12.76 -9.39 2.82
N ALA A 8 -13.78 -9.75 3.60
CA ALA A 8 -14.25 -11.13 3.75
C ALA A 8 -14.91 -11.71 2.49
N VAL A 9 -15.37 -10.85 1.57
CA VAL A 9 -15.81 -11.27 0.23
C VAL A 9 -14.60 -11.57 -0.66
N GLY A 10 -13.44 -10.96 -0.37
CA GLY A 10 -12.20 -11.18 -1.09
C GLY A 10 -12.25 -10.59 -2.50
N ARG A 11 -11.64 -11.30 -3.45
CA ARG A 11 -11.42 -10.82 -4.83
C ARG A 11 -12.71 -10.58 -5.63
N ASP A 12 -13.84 -11.08 -5.15
CA ASP A 12 -15.13 -10.95 -5.83
C ASP A 12 -15.86 -9.65 -5.47
N PHE A 13 -15.36 -8.88 -4.49
CA PHE A 13 -15.97 -7.60 -4.15
C PHE A 13 -15.71 -6.56 -5.26
N PRO A 14 -16.75 -6.02 -5.92
CA PRO A 14 -16.54 -5.25 -7.14
C PRO A 14 -16.34 -3.75 -6.83
N TYR A 15 -15.19 -3.40 -6.28
CA TYR A 15 -14.87 -2.03 -5.84
C TYR A 15 -15.09 -0.94 -6.91
N THR A 16 -15.03 -1.26 -8.20
CA THR A 16 -15.17 -0.29 -9.29
C THR A 16 -16.50 -0.38 -10.04
N ALA A 17 -17.42 -1.24 -9.61
CA ALA A 17 -18.70 -1.38 -10.31
C ALA A 17 -19.50 -0.08 -10.21
N LYS A 18 -20.02 0.38 -11.35
CA LYS A 18 -20.85 1.60 -11.45
C LYS A 18 -22.13 1.56 -10.61
N THR A 19 -22.53 0.36 -10.19
CA THR A 19 -23.71 0.12 -9.37
C THR A 19 -23.41 0.17 -7.87
N LEU A 20 -22.15 0.22 -7.45
CA LEU A 20 -21.79 0.45 -6.05
C LEU A 20 -21.99 1.93 -5.70
N CYS A 21 -22.59 2.16 -4.52
CA CYS A 21 -22.64 3.48 -3.91
C CYS A 21 -21.80 3.48 -2.64
N TYR A 22 -20.85 4.39 -2.54
CA TYR A 22 -20.00 4.53 -1.36
C TYR A 22 -20.54 5.56 -0.41
N ILE A 23 -20.47 5.25 0.88
CA ILE A 23 -20.98 6.10 1.94
C ILE A 23 -19.87 6.24 2.96
N GLU A 24 -19.56 7.48 3.31
CA GLU A 24 -18.73 7.80 4.45
C GLU A 24 -19.63 8.14 5.64
N VAL A 25 -19.27 7.63 6.82
CA VAL A 25 -19.91 8.00 8.09
C VAL A 25 -18.84 8.51 9.04
N ALA A 26 -18.90 9.78 9.41
CA ALA A 26 -17.99 10.39 10.37
C ALA A 26 -18.32 9.95 11.82
N GLU A 27 -17.41 10.20 12.76
CA GLU A 27 -17.61 9.89 14.18
C GLU A 27 -18.87 10.55 14.79
N ASP A 28 -19.22 11.75 14.32
CA ASP A 28 -20.42 12.48 14.78
C ASP A 28 -21.73 11.96 14.17
N GLY A 29 -21.65 10.92 13.31
CA GLY A 29 -22.78 10.33 12.62
C GLY A 29 -23.16 11.04 11.32
N THR A 30 -22.42 12.07 10.90
CA THR A 30 -22.64 12.73 9.61
C THR A 30 -22.37 11.76 8.46
N VAL A 31 -23.28 11.75 7.48
CA VAL A 31 -23.23 10.86 6.33
C VAL A 31 -22.93 11.65 5.06
N SER A 32 -21.89 11.25 4.33
CA SER A 32 -21.41 11.87 3.09
C SER A 32 -21.15 10.82 2.01
N HIS A 33 -20.91 11.27 0.77
CA HIS A 33 -20.52 10.39 -0.33
C HIS A 33 -19.03 10.04 -0.19
N GLY A 34 -18.71 8.75 -0.04
CA GLY A 34 -17.35 8.28 0.29
C GLY A 34 -16.52 7.83 -0.91
N VAL A 35 -16.37 8.64 -1.97
CA VAL A 35 -15.58 8.29 -3.17
C VAL A 35 -14.33 9.16 -3.37
N ASP A 36 -14.13 10.20 -2.58
CA ASP A 36 -13.01 11.12 -2.75
C ASP A 36 -11.79 10.76 -1.88
N ALA A 37 -10.63 11.31 -2.26
CA ALA A 37 -9.38 11.11 -1.54
C ALA A 37 -9.46 11.61 -0.07
N GLY A 38 -10.28 12.62 0.21
CA GLY A 38 -10.48 13.10 1.57
C GLY A 38 -11.23 12.09 2.44
N ALA A 39 -12.24 11.41 1.90
CA ALA A 39 -12.98 10.36 2.59
C ALA A 39 -12.08 9.14 2.87
N TYR A 40 -11.17 8.82 1.94
CA TYR A 40 -10.12 7.82 2.17
C TYR A 40 -9.21 8.20 3.34
N GLU A 41 -8.67 9.42 3.36
CA GLU A 41 -7.74 9.86 4.42
C GLU A 41 -8.42 9.89 5.79
N ARG A 42 -9.66 10.40 5.88
CA ARG A 42 -10.44 10.39 7.13
C ARG A 42 -10.74 8.98 7.61
N ALA A 43 -11.08 8.06 6.70
CA ALA A 43 -11.33 6.67 7.07
C ALA A 43 -10.05 5.98 7.54
N ARG A 44 -8.91 6.34 6.96
CA ARG A 44 -7.59 5.82 7.33
C ARG A 44 -7.09 6.40 8.66
N SER A 45 -7.36 7.67 8.96
CA SER A 45 -7.03 8.28 10.26
C SER A 45 -7.96 7.82 11.40
N GLY A 46 -9.06 7.16 11.06
CA GLY A 46 -10.08 6.69 12.01
C GLY A 46 -11.17 7.73 12.31
N GLU A 47 -11.11 8.91 11.69
CA GLU A 47 -12.11 9.99 11.82
C GLU A 47 -13.45 9.64 11.14
N SER A 48 -13.44 8.68 10.21
CA SER A 48 -14.65 8.18 9.56
C SER A 48 -14.58 6.70 9.24
N ARG A 49 -15.69 6.16 8.75
CA ARG A 49 -15.81 4.79 8.27
C ARG A 49 -16.40 4.79 6.87
N LEU A 50 -15.79 4.01 5.98
CA LEU A 50 -16.30 3.82 4.63
C LEU A 50 -17.18 2.57 4.56
N PHE A 51 -18.27 2.71 3.81
CA PHE A 51 -19.19 1.66 3.48
C PHE A 51 -19.49 1.64 1.98
N ALA A 52 -19.89 0.49 1.49
CA ALA A 52 -20.38 0.32 0.13
C ALA A 52 -21.72 -0.39 0.13
N VAL A 53 -22.68 0.15 -0.62
CA VAL A 53 -23.95 -0.50 -0.92
C VAL A 53 -23.79 -1.23 -2.24
N TRP A 54 -23.82 -2.56 -2.19
CA TRP A 54 -23.78 -3.40 -3.39
C TRP A 54 -25.19 -3.91 -3.71
N PRO A 55 -25.79 -3.49 -4.84
CA PRO A 55 -27.11 -3.98 -5.24
C PRO A 55 -27.02 -5.42 -5.75
N GLY A 56 -27.73 -6.34 -5.09
CA GLY A 56 -28.03 -7.67 -5.60
C GLY A 56 -29.36 -7.72 -6.37
N SER A 57 -29.71 -8.88 -6.91
CA SER A 57 -30.91 -9.04 -7.74
C SER A 57 -32.24 -8.83 -7.01
N TRP A 58 -32.25 -8.90 -5.67
CA TRP A 58 -33.48 -8.82 -4.86
C TRP A 58 -33.36 -7.89 -3.64
N ARG A 59 -32.13 -7.54 -3.23
CA ARG A 59 -31.84 -6.66 -2.11
C ARG A 59 -30.47 -6.02 -2.28
N SER A 60 -30.27 -4.89 -1.63
CA SER A 60 -28.93 -4.29 -1.48
C SER A 60 -28.33 -4.74 -0.15
N ASP A 61 -27.07 -5.16 -0.19
CA ASP A 61 -26.30 -5.50 1.00
C ASP A 61 -25.33 -4.34 1.31
N LEU A 62 -25.21 -3.98 2.59
CA LEU A 62 -24.26 -2.96 3.06
C LEU A 62 -22.97 -3.63 3.51
N PHE A 63 -21.85 -3.14 2.99
CA PHE A 63 -20.52 -3.61 3.31
C PHE A 63 -19.72 -2.52 4.00
N VAL A 64 -18.95 -2.86 5.02
CA VAL A 64 -17.88 -2.01 5.55
C VAL A 64 -16.65 -2.18 4.66
N ILE A 65 -16.02 -1.08 4.29
CA ILE A 65 -14.73 -1.08 3.61
C ILE A 65 -13.65 -1.14 4.68
N ASP A 66 -13.32 -2.37 5.08
CA ASP A 66 -12.30 -2.68 6.07
C ASP A 66 -10.91 -2.91 5.47
N ASP A 67 -10.84 -3.15 4.15
CA ASP A 67 -9.59 -3.11 3.38
C ASP A 67 -9.48 -1.78 2.60
N LEU A 68 -8.96 -0.77 3.29
CA LEU A 68 -8.74 0.56 2.73
C LEU A 68 -7.66 0.56 1.64
N ASP A 69 -6.69 -0.36 1.69
CA ASP A 69 -5.63 -0.49 0.68
C ASP A 69 -6.22 -0.96 -0.66
N GLU A 70 -7.10 -1.97 -0.64
CA GLU A 70 -7.75 -2.49 -1.85
C GLU A 70 -8.76 -1.48 -2.42
N TYR A 71 -9.52 -0.79 -1.56
CA TYR A 71 -10.38 0.32 -1.98
C TYR A 71 -9.58 1.43 -2.68
N ALA A 72 -8.48 1.88 -2.08
CA ALA A 72 -7.69 2.97 -2.66
C ALA A 72 -7.03 2.57 -3.98
N ARG A 73 -6.58 1.32 -4.10
CA ARG A 73 -6.06 0.76 -5.36
C ARG A 73 -7.14 0.73 -6.43
N ALA A 74 -8.33 0.24 -6.11
CA ALA A 74 -9.43 0.11 -7.05
C ALA A 74 -9.90 1.46 -7.60
N HIS A 75 -9.92 2.49 -6.75
CA HIS A 75 -10.34 3.85 -7.12
C HIS A 75 -9.18 4.74 -7.59
N GLY A 76 -7.96 4.19 -7.69
CA GLY A 76 -6.77 4.98 -8.06
C GLY A 76 -6.46 6.11 -7.08
N LEU A 77 -6.98 6.03 -5.84
CA LEU A 77 -6.78 7.01 -4.78
C LEU A 77 -5.41 6.85 -4.11
N LEU A 78 -4.78 5.69 -4.25
CA LEU A 78 -3.40 5.48 -3.83
C LEU A 78 -2.51 5.03 -4.99
N HIS A 79 -1.80 6.01 -5.54
CA HIS A 79 -0.34 5.97 -5.48
C HIS A 79 0.15 7.30 -4.92
N ASP A 80 0.17 7.41 -3.59
CA ASP A 80 0.55 8.64 -2.90
C ASP A 80 2.07 8.86 -3.01
N GLN A 81 2.49 9.35 -4.18
CA GLN A 81 3.87 9.73 -4.46
C GLN A 81 4.36 10.81 -3.49
N GLN A 82 3.45 11.65 -2.98
CA GLN A 82 3.80 12.74 -2.09
C GLN A 82 4.26 12.22 -0.72
N ARG A 83 3.56 11.22 -0.16
CA ARG A 83 3.91 10.57 1.10
C ARG A 83 4.96 9.48 0.95
N THR A 84 4.85 8.63 -0.07
CA THR A 84 5.75 7.47 -0.24
C THR A 84 7.06 7.82 -0.93
N GLY A 85 7.08 8.90 -1.72
CA GLY A 85 8.18 9.25 -2.61
C GLY A 85 8.25 8.40 -3.88
N LEU A 86 7.40 7.38 -4.01
CA LEU A 86 7.40 6.43 -5.10
C LEU A 86 6.31 6.82 -6.10
N ALA A 87 6.58 6.80 -7.41
CA ALA A 87 5.55 6.93 -8.44
C ALA A 87 5.07 5.55 -8.94
N ASP A 88 3.88 5.50 -9.56
CA ASP A 88 3.26 4.25 -10.03
C ASP A 88 3.89 3.80 -11.35
N HIS A 89 5.08 3.22 -11.25
CA HIS A 89 5.83 2.67 -12.38
C HIS A 89 6.78 1.56 -11.92
N GLU A 90 7.32 0.81 -12.89
CA GLU A 90 8.47 -0.07 -12.63
C GLU A 90 9.71 0.75 -12.30
N HIS A 91 10.26 0.58 -11.10
CA HIS A 91 11.41 1.36 -10.66
C HIS A 91 12.68 0.84 -11.32
N ALA A 92 13.50 1.75 -11.84
CA ALA A 92 14.86 1.45 -12.26
C ALA A 92 15.74 1.36 -11.01
N VAL A 93 15.90 0.14 -10.48
CA VAL A 93 16.58 -0.10 -9.19
C VAL A 93 18.00 -0.64 -9.40
N ARG A 94 18.97 -0.02 -8.74
CA ARG A 94 20.32 -0.57 -8.55
C ARG A 94 20.60 -0.78 -7.08
N TRP A 95 21.37 -1.79 -6.75
CA TRP A 95 21.78 -2.05 -5.37
C TRP A 95 23.25 -2.45 -5.27
N THR A 96 23.83 -2.21 -4.10
CA THR A 96 25.17 -2.68 -3.72
C THR A 96 25.13 -3.25 -2.30
N LEU A 97 26.10 -4.10 -1.93
CA LEU A 97 26.30 -4.47 -0.53
C LEU A 97 26.63 -3.22 0.29
N ASP A 98 25.95 -3.02 1.42
CA ASP A 98 26.29 -1.88 2.27
C ASP A 98 27.70 -2.07 2.88
N PRO A 99 28.57 -1.04 2.88
CA PRO A 99 29.93 -1.16 3.41
C PRO A 99 30.01 -1.59 4.88
N SER A 100 28.94 -1.37 5.65
CA SER A 100 28.86 -1.77 7.05
C SER A 100 28.39 -3.22 7.27
N GLU A 101 28.04 -3.95 6.20
CA GLU A 101 27.59 -5.34 6.28
C GLU A 101 28.74 -6.25 6.75
N LYS A 102 28.56 -6.87 7.92
CA LYS A 102 29.58 -7.73 8.56
C LYS A 102 29.36 -9.22 8.30
N LYS A 103 28.18 -9.61 7.80
CA LYS A 103 27.75 -11.00 7.58
C LYS A 103 27.14 -11.14 6.19
N PRO A 104 27.92 -10.96 5.10
CA PRO A 104 27.42 -11.07 3.73
C PRO A 104 26.91 -12.48 3.37
N MET A 105 27.24 -13.48 4.19
CA MET A 105 26.72 -14.85 4.03
C MET A 105 25.44 -15.14 4.82
N GLY A 106 24.87 -14.14 5.50
CA GLY A 106 23.61 -14.25 6.23
C GLY A 106 22.41 -14.46 5.31
N SER A 107 21.31 -14.94 5.89
CA SER A 107 20.02 -15.09 5.19
C SER A 107 19.43 -13.74 4.77
N TYR A 108 19.63 -12.72 5.61
CA TYR A 108 19.35 -11.32 5.33
C TYR A 108 20.65 -10.54 5.35
N ILE A 109 20.85 -9.73 4.31
CA ILE A 109 22.00 -8.84 4.17
C ILE A 109 21.52 -7.40 4.04
N THR A 110 22.37 -6.47 4.46
CA THR A 110 22.17 -5.04 4.33
C THR A 110 22.69 -4.61 2.97
N VAL A 111 21.80 -4.07 2.16
CA VAL A 111 22.10 -3.52 0.84
C VAL A 111 21.80 -2.04 0.83
N ARG A 112 22.42 -1.34 -0.11
CA ARG A 112 22.21 0.06 -0.40
C ARG A 112 21.54 0.17 -1.75
N VAL A 113 20.33 0.72 -1.75
CA VAL A 113 19.44 0.80 -2.90
C VAL A 113 19.45 2.21 -3.46
N HIS A 114 19.51 2.31 -4.79
CA HIS A 114 19.41 3.53 -5.57
C HIS A 114 18.26 3.41 -6.57
N LEU A 115 17.40 4.43 -6.63
CA LEU A 115 16.31 4.53 -7.60
C LEU A 115 16.72 5.51 -8.70
N ASP A 116 17.05 4.99 -9.88
CA ASP A 116 17.45 5.79 -11.04
C ASP A 116 16.27 6.47 -11.73
N CYS A 117 15.04 6.07 -11.38
CA CYS A 117 13.82 6.71 -11.83
C CYS A 117 13.52 8.05 -11.14
N GLY A 118 14.35 8.47 -10.17
CA GLY A 118 14.18 9.73 -9.44
C GLY A 118 13.17 9.66 -8.28
N CYS A 119 12.59 8.48 -8.02
CA CYS A 119 11.76 8.25 -6.85
C CYS A 119 12.57 8.30 -5.55
N ALA A 120 11.90 8.65 -4.46
CA ALA A 120 12.42 8.57 -3.10
C ALA A 120 11.71 7.46 -2.32
N ILE A 121 12.37 6.91 -1.30
CA ILE A 121 11.77 5.91 -0.42
C ILE A 121 11.48 6.61 0.91
N ASN A 122 10.25 7.07 1.08
CA ASN A 122 9.77 7.66 2.34
C ASN A 122 8.90 6.68 3.13
N ASP A 123 8.46 5.61 2.50
CA ASP A 123 7.68 4.52 3.09
C ASP A 123 8.28 3.16 2.67
N LEU A 124 8.89 2.46 3.64
CA LEU A 124 9.54 1.18 3.39
C LEU A 124 8.54 0.06 3.10
N ASP A 125 7.36 0.07 3.72
CA ASP A 125 6.34 -0.96 3.49
C ASP A 125 5.80 -0.87 2.06
N ALA A 126 5.55 0.36 1.59
CA ALA A 126 5.15 0.61 0.20
C ALA A 126 6.23 0.16 -0.78
N PHE A 127 7.50 0.51 -0.52
CA PHE A 127 8.62 0.08 -1.36
C PHE A 127 8.77 -1.45 -1.38
N ALA A 128 8.69 -2.11 -0.23
CA ALA A 128 8.79 -3.55 -0.10
C ALA A 128 7.69 -4.27 -0.90
N LYS A 129 6.44 -3.79 -0.83
CA LYS A 129 5.33 -4.33 -1.64
C LYS A 129 5.63 -4.22 -3.13
N GLN A 130 6.12 -3.06 -3.61
CA GLN A 130 6.44 -2.84 -5.02
C GLN A 130 7.62 -3.71 -5.48
N MET A 131 8.70 -3.80 -4.71
CA MET A 131 9.86 -4.65 -5.05
C MET A 131 9.53 -6.14 -4.99
N ARG A 132 8.64 -6.55 -4.09
CA ARG A 132 8.14 -7.93 -4.06
C ARG A 132 7.37 -8.28 -5.33
N ALA A 133 6.56 -7.35 -5.83
CA ALA A 133 5.80 -7.53 -7.06
C ALA A 133 6.69 -7.48 -8.32
N GLN A 134 7.61 -6.51 -8.37
CA GLN A 134 8.45 -6.24 -9.55
C GLN A 134 9.64 -7.19 -9.68
N GLN A 135 10.37 -7.41 -8.59
CA GLN A 135 11.67 -8.13 -8.59
C GLN A 135 11.62 -9.41 -7.75
N GLY A 136 10.50 -9.72 -7.11
CA GLY A 136 10.40 -10.86 -6.20
C GLY A 136 11.16 -10.68 -4.88
N TRP A 137 11.69 -9.49 -4.60
CA TRP A 137 12.51 -9.22 -3.41
C TRP A 137 11.73 -9.40 -2.11
N ASP A 138 12.42 -9.89 -1.08
CA ASP A 138 11.89 -10.07 0.26
C ASP A 138 12.63 -9.13 1.22
N ILE A 139 12.06 -7.93 1.41
CA ILE A 139 12.63 -6.82 2.17
C ILE A 139 12.09 -6.86 3.60
N ALA A 140 12.99 -6.78 4.58
CA ALA A 140 12.58 -6.67 5.98
C ALA A 140 12.06 -5.25 6.25
N THR A 141 10.79 -5.15 6.67
CA THR A 141 10.16 -3.85 6.96
C THR A 141 10.30 -3.43 8.43
N THR A 142 10.74 -4.34 9.29
CA THR A 142 10.94 -4.09 10.72
C THR A 142 12.41 -3.71 11.02
N GLY A 143 12.66 -2.39 11.12
CA GLY A 143 13.91 -1.81 11.59
C GLY A 143 15.09 -1.85 10.59
N GLY A 144 16.05 -0.94 10.80
CA GLY A 144 17.33 -0.94 10.06
C GLY A 144 17.21 -0.49 8.60
N TRP A 145 16.55 0.65 8.36
CA TRP A 145 16.55 1.32 7.07
C TRP A 145 16.75 2.83 7.24
N GLY A 146 17.21 3.46 6.18
CA GLY A 146 17.37 4.91 6.11
C GLY A 146 18.40 5.28 5.07
N GLY A 147 18.62 6.56 4.87
CA GLY A 147 19.62 7.03 3.92
C GLY A 147 19.18 8.31 3.26
N SER A 148 19.81 8.61 2.13
CA SER A 148 19.53 9.81 1.36
C SER A 148 19.55 9.47 -0.12
N THR A 149 18.94 10.34 -0.93
CA THR A 149 18.97 10.24 -2.40
C THR A 149 20.40 10.19 -2.94
N THR A 150 21.35 10.88 -2.30
CA THR A 150 22.76 10.92 -2.73
C THR A 150 23.53 9.68 -2.34
N SER A 151 23.32 9.17 -1.12
CA SER A 151 24.09 8.05 -0.57
C SER A 151 23.44 6.68 -0.85
N GLY A 152 22.24 6.65 -1.39
CA GLY A 152 21.39 5.46 -1.42
C GLY A 152 20.72 5.21 -0.07
N THR A 153 19.62 4.45 -0.11
CA THR A 153 18.87 4.01 1.07
C THR A 153 19.36 2.63 1.47
N TYR A 154 19.92 2.49 2.67
CA TYR A 154 20.25 1.18 3.20
C TYR A 154 19.00 0.50 3.73
N MET A 155 18.90 -0.81 3.54
CA MET A 155 17.82 -1.65 4.03
C MET A 155 18.27 -3.11 4.07
N ARG A 156 17.51 -3.95 4.77
CA ARG A 156 17.79 -5.39 4.86
C ARG A 156 16.92 -6.17 3.89
N VAL A 157 17.55 -7.02 3.09
CA VAL A 157 16.89 -7.85 2.08
C VAL A 157 17.34 -9.30 2.22
N ARG A 158 16.43 -10.24 2.00
CA ARG A 158 16.75 -11.66 1.99
C ARG A 158 17.69 -11.95 0.82
N ARG A 159 18.91 -12.40 1.10
CA ARG A 159 19.97 -12.57 0.09
C ARG A 159 19.51 -13.34 -1.14
N LYS A 160 18.82 -14.47 -0.91
CA LYS A 160 18.31 -15.34 -1.98
C LYS A 160 17.30 -14.66 -2.93
N SER A 161 16.67 -13.58 -2.50
CA SER A 161 15.69 -12.85 -3.31
C SER A 161 16.32 -11.78 -4.21
N LEU A 162 17.61 -11.44 -4.01
CA LEU A 162 18.33 -10.46 -4.84
C LEU A 162 18.87 -11.06 -6.15
N ASP A 163 19.03 -12.39 -6.19
CA ASP A 163 19.53 -13.14 -7.36
C ASP A 163 18.38 -13.69 -8.24
N SER A 164 17.14 -13.24 -8.01
CA SER A 164 15.93 -13.77 -8.67
C SER A 164 15.59 -13.03 -9.96
#